data_AF-A0A0C3GQE3-F1
#
_entry.id   AF-A0A0C3GQE3-F1
#
_cell.length_a   1.000
_cell.length_b   1.000
_cell.length_c   1.000
_cell.angle_alpha   90.00
_cell.angle_beta   90.00
_cell.angle_gamma   90.00
#
_symmetry.space_group_name_H-M   'P 1'
#
loop_
_entity.id
_entity.type
_entity.pdbx_description
1 polymer ?
#
loop_
_entity_poly.entity_id
_entity_poly.type
_entity_poly.pdbx_seq_one_letter_code
_entity_poly.pdbx_strand_id
1 'polypeptide(L)'
;MGWANSGLEKTAKDAAKQYHDAIRQQKRKHWNEFLADNDNIWKAAKYLKSGDDTVFGKVPQLVRTDRSSTNNHKEQAEELLAKFFPPYRMILTMKDHEGLQPQPCVPILYSGNSRTLHLQ
;
A
#
# COMPACT_ATOMS: atom_id res chain seq x y z
N MET A 1 -32.52 -47.31 29.49
CA MET A 1 -31.61 -46.27 30.05
C MET A 1 -30.70 -45.57 29.02
N GLY A 2 -30.78 -45.83 27.70
CA GLY A 2 -29.84 -45.26 26.72
C GLY A 2 -30.08 -43.81 26.25
N TRP A 3 -31.21 -43.18 26.61
CA TRP A 3 -31.60 -41.87 26.09
C TRP A 3 -30.95 -40.70 26.83
N ALA A 4 -30.68 -40.84 28.13
CA ALA A 4 -30.00 -39.79 28.90
C ALA A 4 -28.53 -39.64 28.47
N ASN A 5 -27.87 -40.74 28.10
CA ASN A 5 -26.48 -40.74 27.66
C ASN A 5 -26.32 -40.08 26.28
N SER A 6 -27.25 -40.33 25.35
CA SER A 6 -27.22 -39.70 24.02
C SER A 6 -27.53 -38.19 24.06
N GLY A 7 -28.31 -37.73 25.04
CA GLY A 7 -28.52 -36.30 25.29
C GLY A 7 -27.25 -35.61 25.81
N LEU A 8 -26.57 -36.23 26.79
CA LEU A 8 -25.31 -35.71 27.34
C LEU A 8 -24.19 -35.64 26.29
N GLU A 9 -24.08 -36.66 25.43
CA GLU A 9 -23.08 -36.70 24.35
C GLU A 9 -23.28 -35.57 23.35
N LYS A 10 -24.53 -35.26 22.99
CA LYS A 10 -24.86 -34.13 22.09
C LYS A 10 -24.49 -32.80 22.73
N THR A 11 -24.88 -32.59 23.98
CA THR A 11 -24.55 -31.36 24.72
C THR A 11 -23.05 -31.16 24.85
N ALA A 12 -22.28 -32.23 25.10
CA ALA A 12 -20.82 -32.16 25.16
C ALA A 12 -20.19 -31.77 23.82
N LYS A 13 -20.69 -32.34 22.70
CA LYS A 13 -20.24 -31.99 21.35
C LYS A 13 -20.57 -30.54 20.99
N ASP A 14 -21.76 -30.07 21.34
CA ASP A 14 -22.18 -28.70 21.09
C ASP A 14 -21.37 -27.70 21.91
N ALA A 15 -21.12 -27.98 23.19
CA ALA A 15 -20.27 -27.15 24.04
C ALA A 15 -18.82 -27.09 23.52
N ALA A 16 -18.27 -28.23 23.11
CA ALA A 16 -16.94 -28.27 22.50
C ALA A 16 -16.89 -27.41 21.23
N LYS A 17 -17.90 -27.53 20.35
CA LYS A 17 -17.99 -26.70 19.14
C LYS A 17 -18.06 -25.22 19.47
N GLN A 18 -18.93 -24.82 20.41
CA GLN A 18 -19.09 -23.44 20.84
C GLN A 18 -17.79 -22.84 21.36
N TYR A 19 -17.01 -23.59 22.15
CA TYR A 19 -15.70 -23.15 22.62
C TYR A 19 -14.73 -22.84 21.46
N HIS A 20 -14.63 -23.75 20.49
CA HIS A 20 -13.74 -23.55 19.34
C HIS A 20 -14.20 -22.40 18.46
N ASP A 21 -15.51 -22.26 18.25
CA ASP A 21 -16.08 -21.18 17.46
C ASP A 21 -15.89 -19.83 18.15
N ALA A 22 -16.07 -19.76 19.47
CA ALA A 22 -15.79 -18.55 20.26
C ALA A 22 -14.34 -18.10 20.11
N ILE A 23 -13.36 -19.01 20.15
CA ILE A 23 -11.95 -18.68 19.93
C ILE A 23 -11.72 -18.14 18.52
N ARG A 24 -12.30 -18.78 17.49
CA ARG A 24 -12.18 -18.33 16.09
C ARG A 24 -12.75 -16.93 15.92
N GLN A 25 -13.92 -16.68 16.50
CA GLN A 25 -14.60 -15.38 16.44
C GLN A 25 -13.81 -14.31 17.18
N GLN A 26 -13.31 -14.59 18.38
CA GLN A 26 -12.50 -13.65 19.16
C GLN A 26 -11.23 -13.26 18.42
N LYS A 27 -10.52 -14.24 17.83
CA LYS A 27 -9.32 -13.96 17.02
C LYS A 27 -9.66 -13.09 15.82
N ARG A 28 -10.72 -13.42 15.07
CA ARG A 28 -11.15 -12.63 13.90
C ARG A 28 -11.54 -11.21 14.30
N LYS A 29 -12.33 -11.05 15.36
CA LYS A 29 -12.74 -9.75 15.89
C LYS A 29 -11.52 -8.92 16.26
N HIS A 30 -10.59 -9.48 17.02
CA HIS A 30 -9.34 -8.80 17.39
C HIS A 30 -8.55 -8.35 16.16
N TRP A 31 -8.37 -9.20 15.16
CA TRP A 31 -7.67 -8.82 13.93
C TRP A 31 -8.40 -7.72 13.15
N ASN A 32 -9.73 -7.78 13.06
CA ASN A 32 -10.51 -6.75 12.38
C ASN A 32 -10.40 -5.40 13.09
N GLU A 33 -10.50 -5.37 14.42
CA GLU A 33 -10.35 -4.15 15.23
C GLU A 33 -8.91 -3.61 15.16
N PHE A 34 -7.92 -4.49 15.23
CA PHE A 34 -6.51 -4.12 15.15
C PHE A 34 -6.16 -3.49 13.80
N LEU A 35 -6.68 -4.06 12.70
CA LEU A 35 -6.44 -3.57 11.33
C LEU A 35 -7.31 -2.38 10.92
N ALA A 36 -8.37 -2.06 11.66
CA ALA A 36 -9.22 -0.90 11.37
C ALA A 36 -8.47 0.44 11.56
N ASP A 37 -7.41 0.43 12.37
CA ASP A 37 -6.49 1.55 12.50
C ASP A 37 -5.34 1.42 11.48
N ASN A 38 -5.32 2.35 10.53
CA ASN A 38 -4.34 2.38 9.44
C ASN A 38 -2.88 2.45 9.93
N ASP A 39 -2.63 3.02 11.12
CA ASP A 39 -1.28 3.06 11.70
C ASP A 39 -0.79 1.67 12.09
N ASN A 40 -1.71 0.74 12.40
CA ASN A 40 -1.37 -0.61 12.78
C ASN A 40 -0.98 -1.49 11.59
N ILE A 41 -1.32 -1.11 10.35
CA ILE A 41 -0.83 -1.80 9.13
C ILE A 41 0.70 -1.71 9.08
N TRP A 42 1.24 -0.51 9.31
CA TRP A 42 2.68 -0.26 9.30
C TRP A 42 3.38 -0.87 10.53
N LYS A 43 2.73 -0.87 11.70
CA LYS A 43 3.25 -1.56 12.90
C LYS A 43 3.28 -3.08 12.72
N ALA A 44 2.25 -3.67 12.11
CA ALA A 44 2.20 -5.10 11.80
C ALA A 44 3.27 -5.48 10.78
N ALA A 45 3.49 -4.63 9.78
CA ALA A 45 4.52 -4.83 8.77
C ALA A 45 5.93 -4.92 9.37
N LYS A 46 6.20 -4.21 10.47
CA LYS A 46 7.48 -4.30 11.20
C LYS A 46 7.78 -5.72 11.74
N TYR A 47 6.75 -6.51 12.02
CA TYR A 47 6.89 -7.88 12.52
C TYR A 47 6.91 -8.93 11.41
N LEU A 48 6.63 -8.55 10.16
CA LEU A 48 6.91 -9.40 9.02
C LEU A 48 8.43 -9.54 8.94
N LYS A 49 8.93 -10.76 9.13
CA LYS A 49 10.36 -11.05 8.99
C LYS A 49 10.80 -10.60 7.59
N SER A 50 11.76 -9.69 7.51
CA SER A 50 12.50 -9.37 6.29
C SER A 50 13.38 -10.56 5.92
N GLY A 51 12.77 -11.64 5.43
CA GLY A 51 13.49 -12.65 4.66
C GLY A 51 13.68 -12.09 3.25
N ASP A 52 14.86 -12.30 2.66
CA ASP A 52 15.20 -11.88 1.29
C ASP A 52 14.21 -12.40 0.22
N ASP A 53 13.34 -13.35 0.59
CA ASP A 53 12.32 -13.93 -0.27
C ASP A 53 10.88 -13.47 0.02
N THR A 54 10.69 -12.41 0.82
CA THR A 54 9.36 -11.87 1.07
C THR A 54 8.82 -11.12 -0.15
N VAL A 55 7.62 -11.53 -0.61
CA VAL A 55 6.91 -10.96 -1.78
C VAL A 55 6.72 -9.44 -1.68
N PHE A 56 6.70 -8.88 -0.46
CA PHE A 56 6.54 -7.45 -0.22
C PHE A 56 7.82 -6.62 -0.44
N GLY A 57 9.00 -7.25 -0.40
CA GLY A 57 10.28 -6.59 -0.70
C GLY A 57 10.60 -6.52 -2.19
N LYS A 58 9.84 -7.24 -3.04
CA LYS A 58 10.07 -7.33 -4.47
C LYS A 58 9.05 -6.47 -5.20
N VAL A 59 9.54 -5.48 -5.95
CA VAL A 59 8.69 -4.73 -6.88
C VAL A 59 8.25 -5.71 -8.00
N PRO A 60 6.94 -5.84 -8.29
CA PRO A 60 6.49 -6.70 -9.38
C PRO A 60 7.04 -6.23 -10.72
N GLN A 61 7.17 -7.14 -11.69
CA GLN A 61 7.58 -6.76 -13.05
C GLN A 61 6.56 -5.77 -13.61
N LEU A 62 7.05 -4.64 -14.12
CA LEU A 62 6.22 -3.59 -14.69
C LEU A 62 6.09 -3.83 -16.19
N VAL A 63 4.88 -3.63 -16.71
CA VAL A 63 4.61 -3.69 -18.15
C VAL A 63 4.77 -2.30 -18.74
N ARG A 64 5.70 -2.18 -19.68
CA ARG A 64 5.99 -0.96 -20.41
C ARG A 64 4.94 -0.68 -21.50
N THR A 65 4.97 0.51 -22.07
CA THR A 65 4.08 0.90 -23.19
C THR A 65 4.26 0.05 -24.45
N ASP A 66 5.45 -0.51 -24.66
CA ASP A 66 5.75 -1.43 -25.77
C ASP A 66 5.32 -2.89 -25.49
N ARG A 67 4.63 -3.13 -24.38
CA ARG A 67 4.21 -4.45 -23.87
C ARG A 67 5.37 -5.36 -23.44
N SER A 68 6.60 -4.85 -23.36
CA SER A 68 7.70 -5.57 -22.71
C SER A 68 7.59 -5.47 -21.18
N SER A 69 8.18 -6.42 -20.48
CA SER A 69 8.24 -6.44 -19.02
C SER A 69 9.64 -6.11 -18.52
N THR A 70 9.74 -5.40 -17.39
CA THR A 70 11.03 -5.12 -16.73
C THR A 70 11.64 -6.39 -16.14
N ASN A 71 12.94 -6.60 -16.32
CA ASN A 71 13.61 -7.81 -15.85
C ASN A 71 14.48 -7.61 -14.59
N ASN A 72 14.72 -6.37 -14.17
CA ASN A 72 15.54 -6.05 -13.00
C ASN A 72 15.08 -4.76 -12.31
N HIS A 73 15.61 -4.50 -11.11
CA HIS A 73 15.26 -3.35 -10.28
C HIS A 73 15.60 -2.00 -10.92
N LYS A 74 16.66 -1.92 -11.74
CA LYS A 74 17.05 -0.68 -12.42
C LYS A 74 15.99 -0.29 -13.45
N GLU A 75 15.57 -1.25 -14.27
CA GLU A 75 14.51 -1.06 -15.27
C GLU A 75 13.17 -0.71 -14.62
N GLN A 76 12.86 -1.31 -13.46
CA GLN A 76 11.65 -0.97 -12.71
C GLN A 76 11.68 0.47 -12.20
N ALA A 77 12.82 0.91 -11.64
CA ALA A 77 12.98 2.27 -11.17
C ALA A 77 12.84 3.29 -12.31
N GLU A 78 13.47 3.01 -13.46
CA GLU A 78 13.38 3.87 -14.65
C GLU A 78 11.93 3.96 -15.17
N GLU A 79 11.21 2.84 -15.23
CA GLU A 79 9.81 2.83 -15.68
C GLU A 79 8.88 3.60 -14.71
N LEU A 80 9.05 3.43 -13.40
CA LEU A 80 8.31 4.20 -12.40
C LEU A 80 8.57 5.70 -12.55
N LEU A 81 9.85 6.08 -12.69
CA LEU A 81 10.22 7.48 -12.86
C LEU A 81 9.61 8.05 -14.14
N ALA A 82 9.69 7.36 -15.26
CA ALA A 82 9.10 7.80 -16.53
C ALA A 82 7.57 7.93 -16.45
N LYS A 83 6.90 6.99 -15.77
CA LYS A 83 5.43 6.95 -15.66
C LYS A 83 4.87 8.08 -14.81
N PHE A 84 5.50 8.36 -13.67
CA PHE A 84 5.03 9.36 -12.71
C PHE A 84 5.63 10.76 -12.94
N PHE A 85 6.76 10.86 -13.65
CA PHE A 85 7.43 12.12 -13.97
C PHE A 85 7.66 12.27 -15.48
N PRO A 86 6.59 12.38 -16.28
CA PRO A 86 6.71 12.55 -17.72
C PRO A 86 7.44 13.87 -18.07
N PRO A 87 8.21 13.90 -19.18
CA PRO A 87 8.87 15.12 -19.65
C PRO A 87 7.85 16.25 -19.84
N TYR A 88 8.23 17.49 -19.47
CA TYR A 88 7.35 18.66 -19.54
C TYR A 88 6.65 18.83 -20.90
N ARG A 89 7.35 18.50 -22.00
CA ARG A 89 6.81 18.56 -23.37
C ARG A 89 5.65 17.58 -23.61
N MET A 90 5.65 16.43 -22.93
CA MET A 90 4.59 15.42 -23.00
C MET A 90 3.35 15.81 -22.20
N ILE A 91 3.53 16.52 -21.08
CA ILE A 91 2.42 17.11 -20.30
C ILE A 91 1.65 18.13 -21.13
N LEU A 92 2.34 18.91 -21.97
CA LEU A 92 1.68 19.92 -22.81
C LEU A 92 0.83 19.29 -23.92
N THR A 93 1.24 18.16 -24.50
CA THR A 93 0.46 17.45 -25.54
C THR A 93 -0.73 16.66 -24.99
N MET A 94 -0.79 16.41 -23.67
CA MET A 94 -1.92 15.75 -23.02
C MET A 94 -3.03 16.74 -22.60
N LYS A 95 -2.78 18.05 -22.69
CA LYS A 95 -3.70 19.12 -22.25
C LYS A 95 -4.80 19.46 -23.27
N ASP A 96 -4.84 18.81 -24.42
CA ASP A 96 -5.85 19.07 -25.43
C ASP A 96 -7.23 18.47 -25.08
N HIS A 97 -7.35 17.70 -23.99
CA HIS A 97 -8.62 17.23 -23.45
C HIS A 97 -8.78 17.66 -21.98
N GLU A 98 -9.58 18.72 -21.80
CA GLU A 98 -10.34 19.08 -20.59
C GLU A 98 -9.58 19.47 -19.31
N GLY A 99 -9.46 20.78 -19.08
CA GLY A 99 -9.89 21.45 -17.83
C GLY A 99 -9.15 21.17 -16.51
N LEU A 100 -8.41 22.19 -16.05
CA LEU A 100 -7.76 22.41 -14.74
C LEU A 100 -6.28 22.02 -14.68
N GLN A 101 -5.43 23.03 -14.91
CA GLN A 101 -3.98 22.95 -14.75
C GLN A 101 -3.60 22.81 -13.27
N PRO A 102 -2.95 21.71 -12.82
CA PRO A 102 -2.23 21.74 -11.56
C PRO A 102 -1.02 22.67 -11.72
N GLN A 103 -0.95 23.70 -10.86
CA GLN A 103 0.17 24.62 -10.79
C GLN A 103 1.47 23.81 -10.60
N PRO A 104 2.50 23.97 -11.44
CA PRO A 104 3.78 23.37 -11.19
C PRO A 104 4.39 23.96 -9.90
N CYS A 105 4.70 23.12 -8.92
CA CYS A 105 5.55 23.50 -7.80
C CYS A 105 6.93 23.85 -8.34
N VAL A 106 7.18 25.14 -8.58
CA VAL A 106 8.51 25.65 -8.91
C VAL A 106 9.38 25.58 -7.64
N PRO A 107 10.56 24.95 -7.67
CA PRO A 107 11.52 25.08 -6.58
C PRO A 107 11.95 26.55 -6.50
N ILE A 108 11.73 27.18 -5.36
CA ILE A 108 12.22 28.55 -5.11
C ILE A 108 13.74 28.47 -5.01
N LEU A 109 14.45 28.67 -6.11
CA LEU A 109 15.87 28.95 -6.08
C LEU A 109 16.04 30.39 -5.62
N TYR A 110 16.44 30.58 -4.36
CA TYR A 110 16.89 31.87 -3.85
C TYR A 110 18.14 32.30 -4.62
N SER A 111 17.96 33.16 -5.63
CA SER A 111 19.05 33.97 -6.17
C SER A 111 19.11 35.25 -5.35
N GLY A 112 19.93 35.23 -4.29
CA GLY A 112 20.33 36.45 -3.60
C GLY A 112 21.25 37.25 -4.52
N ASN A 113 20.74 38.35 -5.08
CA ASN A 113 21.59 39.34 -5.72
C ASN A 113 21.22 40.73 -5.20
N SER A 114 21.94 41.16 -4.17
CA SER A 114 21.93 42.52 -3.67
C SER A 114 22.48 43.45 -4.75
N ARG A 115 21.59 44.16 -5.45
CA ARG A 115 21.98 45.32 -6.26
C ARG A 115 21.67 46.59 -5.49
N THR A 116 22.76 47.29 -5.19
CA THR A 116 22.88 48.64 -4.65
C THR A 116 21.98 49.63 -5.40
N LEU A 117 21.18 50.39 -4.65
CA LEU A 117 20.50 51.57 -5.15
C LEU A 117 21.50 52.72 -5.21
N HIS A 118 21.78 53.21 -6.42
CA HIS A 118 22.22 54.58 -6.63
C HIS A 118 21.07 55.29 -7.34
N LEU A 119 20.47 56.28 -6.68
CA LEU A 119 19.61 57.27 -7.33
C LEU A 119 20.12 58.65 -6.95
N GLN A 120 20.07 59.50 -7.97
CA GLN A 120 20.68 60.80 -8.16
C GLN A 120 19.90 61.91 -7.44
#